data_AF-A0A060CL94-F1
#
_entry.id   AF-A0A060CL94-F1
#
_cell.length_a   1.000
_cell.length_b   1.000
_cell.length_c   1.000
_cell.angle_alpha   90.00
_cell.angle_beta   90.00
_cell.angle_gamma   90.00
#
_symmetry.space_group_name_H-M   'P 1'
#
loop_
_entity.id
_entity.type
_entity.pdbx_description
1 polymer ?
#
loop_
_entity_poly.entity_id
_entity_poly.type
_entity_poly.pdbx_seq_one_letter_code
_entity_poly.pdbx_strand_id
1 'polypeptide(L)'
;WAGTSELRDCLEWDPLEVVPGLGPSAVAGVEAAIWSETTRTLEDLTTLLLPRLAAVADVASRGSGVGRWEEFGVRVAQSAREWDRKGLAWHRSPGVDWPSGGVYASA
;
A
#
# COMPACT_ATOMS: atom_id res chain seq x y z
N TRP A 1 -15.77 7.43 4.64
CA TRP A 1 -16.71 6.96 5.68
C TRP A 1 -15.98 6.26 6.83
N ALA A 2 -14.88 5.53 6.59
CA ALA A 2 -14.04 4.89 7.63
C ALA A 2 -12.73 5.65 7.95
N GLY A 3 -12.72 6.98 7.80
CA GLY A 3 -11.49 7.78 7.90
C GLY A 3 -10.62 7.72 6.63
N THR A 4 -9.37 8.16 6.75
CA THR A 4 -8.32 8.10 5.72
C THR A 4 -7.24 7.11 6.14
N SER A 5 -6.73 6.32 5.19
CA SER A 5 -5.63 5.38 5.42
C SER A 5 -4.42 5.80 4.60
N GLU A 6 -3.37 6.21 5.30
CA GLU A 6 -2.07 6.50 4.71
C GLU A 6 -1.26 5.21 4.51
N LEU A 7 -0.19 5.30 3.71
CA LEU A 7 0.62 4.13 3.36
C LEU A 7 1.18 3.39 4.58
N ARG A 8 1.56 4.13 5.63
CA ARG A 8 2.11 3.54 6.86
C ARG A 8 1.06 2.72 7.61
N ASP A 9 -0.19 3.18 7.65
CA ASP A 9 -1.30 2.45 8.28
C ASP A 9 -1.57 1.12 7.55
N CYS A 10 -1.37 1.07 6.23
CA CYS A 10 -1.51 -0.16 5.45
C CYS A 10 -0.39 -1.18 5.70
N LEU A 11 0.75 -0.74 6.24
CA LEU A 11 1.91 -1.60 6.53
C LEU A 11 1.96 -2.00 8.01
N GLU A 12 1.94 -1.04 8.93
CA GLU A 12 2.30 -1.24 10.34
C GLU A 12 1.17 -1.84 11.19
N TRP A 13 0.79 -3.07 10.86
CA TRP A 13 -0.17 -3.86 11.62
C TRP A 13 0.17 -5.35 11.56
N ASP A 14 -0.39 -6.10 12.52
CA ASP A 14 -0.29 -7.54 12.62
C ASP A 14 -1.68 -8.17 12.44
N PRO A 15 -1.93 -8.97 11.39
CA PRO A 15 -3.19 -9.66 11.17
C PRO A 15 -3.65 -10.53 12.34
N LEU A 16 -2.74 -11.07 13.14
CA LEU A 16 -3.07 -11.94 14.27
C LEU A 16 -3.54 -11.15 15.50
N GLU A 17 -3.24 -9.85 15.56
CA GLU A 17 -3.54 -9.00 16.71
C GLU A 17 -4.79 -8.11 16.50
N VAL A 18 -5.35 -8.07 15.29
CA VAL A 18 -6.52 -7.22 14.97
C VAL A 18 -7.78 -7.65 15.74
N VAL A 19 -7.96 -8.95 15.94
CA VAL A 19 -9.13 -9.52 16.63
C VAL A 19 -8.69 -10.20 17.92
N PRO A 20 -8.91 -9.58 19.10
CA PRO A 20 -8.47 -10.13 20.37
C PRO A 20 -9.01 -11.54 20.63
N GLY A 21 -8.12 -12.45 21.02
CA GLY A 21 -8.48 -13.83 21.35
C GLY A 21 -8.66 -14.76 20.15
N LEU A 22 -8.43 -14.30 18.92
CA LEU A 22 -8.46 -15.14 17.72
C LEU A 22 -7.15 -15.93 17.60
N GLY A 23 -7.25 -17.26 17.47
CA GLY A 23 -6.08 -18.11 17.25
C GLY A 23 -5.54 -17.99 15.81
N PRO A 24 -4.23 -18.21 15.57
CA PRO A 24 -3.63 -18.05 14.23
C PRO A 24 -4.27 -18.92 13.14
N SER A 25 -4.74 -20.12 13.49
CA SER A 25 -5.39 -21.03 12.54
C SER A 25 -6.74 -20.54 12.01
N ALA A 26 -7.34 -19.53 12.64
CA ALA A 26 -8.58 -18.91 12.19
C ALA A 26 -8.35 -17.79 11.15
N VAL A 27 -7.09 -17.39 10.91
CA VAL A 27 -6.74 -16.37 9.92
C VAL A 27 -6.24 -17.05 8.65
N ALA A 28 -7.06 -17.03 7.60
CA ALA A 28 -6.70 -17.62 6.30
C ALA A 28 -5.69 -16.75 5.52
N GLY A 29 -5.67 -15.44 5.76
CA GLY A 29 -4.80 -14.50 5.06
C GLY A 29 -5.32 -13.06 5.13
N VAL A 30 -4.82 -12.24 4.22
CA VAL A 30 -5.12 -10.81 4.09
C VAL A 30 -5.61 -10.52 2.68
N GLU A 31 -6.62 -9.65 2.56
CA GLU A 31 -7.16 -9.18 1.28
C GLU A 31 -7.14 -7.66 1.21
N ALA A 32 -6.81 -7.11 0.02
CA ALA A 32 -6.99 -5.71 -0.29
C ALA A 32 -8.23 -5.54 -1.17
N ALA A 33 -9.32 -5.03 -0.59
CA ALA A 33 -10.54 -4.74 -1.32
C ALA A 33 -10.53 -3.31 -1.90
N ILE A 34 -11.07 -3.15 -3.11
CA ILE A 34 -11.31 -1.84 -3.72
C ILE A 34 -12.78 -1.68 -4.10
N TRP A 35 -13.35 -0.57 -3.65
CA TRP A 35 -14.72 -0.19 -3.90
C TRP A 35 -14.77 0.72 -5.14
N SER A 36 -15.66 0.45 -6.08
CA SER A 36 -15.66 1.07 -7.42
C SER A 36 -16.66 2.20 -7.62
N GLU A 37 -17.28 2.68 -6.56
CA GLU A 37 -18.24 3.79 -6.60
C GLU A 37 -17.62 5.08 -7.16
N THR A 38 -16.30 5.27 -6.97
CA THR A 38 -15.55 6.46 -7.39
C THR A 38 -14.45 6.18 -8.41
N THR A 39 -14.18 4.94 -8.78
CA THR A 39 -13.14 4.58 -9.75
C THR A 39 -13.76 4.28 -11.12
N ARG A 40 -13.45 5.09 -12.13
CA ARG A 40 -14.01 4.95 -13.49
C ARG A 40 -12.96 4.62 -14.53
N THR A 41 -11.70 4.87 -14.22
CA THR A 41 -10.57 4.64 -15.10
C THR A 41 -9.51 3.79 -14.42
N LEU A 42 -8.58 3.25 -15.22
CA LEU A 42 -7.39 2.58 -14.68
C LEU A 42 -6.55 3.54 -13.84
N GLU A 43 -6.50 4.83 -14.23
CA GLU A 43 -5.78 5.87 -13.50
C GLU A 43 -6.35 6.09 -12.10
N ASP A 44 -7.68 6.20 -11.98
CA ASP A 44 -8.36 6.28 -10.67
C ASP A 44 -8.02 5.06 -9.82
N LEU A 45 -8.08 3.88 -10.43
CA LEU A 45 -7.83 2.61 -9.76
C LEU A 45 -6.39 2.53 -9.24
N THR A 46 -5.40 2.78 -10.08
CA THR A 46 -3.98 2.64 -9.71
C THR A 46 -3.53 3.76 -8.77
N THR A 47 -4.12 4.95 -8.85
CA THR A 47 -3.90 6.03 -7.88
C THR A 47 -4.34 5.62 -6.47
N LEU A 48 -5.46 4.89 -6.35
CA LEU A 48 -5.89 4.37 -5.05
C LEU A 48 -5.08 3.14 -4.60
N LEU A 49 -4.69 2.26 -5.52
CA LEU A 49 -3.97 1.04 -5.19
C LEU A 49 -2.48 1.27 -4.90
N LEU A 50 -1.78 2.08 -5.67
CA LEU A 50 -0.33 2.21 -5.57
C LEU A 50 0.02 3.47 -4.77
N PRO A 51 0.82 3.36 -3.68
CA PRO A 51 1.62 2.22 -3.23
C PRO A 51 0.97 1.27 -2.20
N ARG A 52 -0.24 1.54 -1.73
CA ARG A 52 -0.87 0.80 -0.61
C ARG A 52 -1.01 -0.70 -0.82
N LEU A 53 -1.27 -1.14 -2.05
CA LEU A 53 -1.34 -2.55 -2.42
C LEU A 53 0.00 -3.26 -2.18
N ALA A 54 1.13 -2.58 -2.39
CA ALA A 54 2.45 -3.13 -2.08
C ALA A 54 2.65 -3.31 -0.56
N ALA A 55 2.12 -2.40 0.27
CA ALA A 55 2.17 -2.53 1.72
C ALA A 55 1.33 -3.73 2.20
N VAL A 56 0.09 -3.86 1.73
CA VAL A 56 -0.77 -4.99 2.08
C VAL A 56 -0.17 -6.31 1.62
N ALA A 57 0.42 -6.36 0.43
CA ALA A 57 1.13 -7.54 -0.07
C ALA A 57 2.35 -7.91 0.79
N ASP A 58 3.11 -6.92 1.30
CA ASP A 58 4.24 -7.18 2.20
C ASP A 58 3.75 -7.78 3.54
N VAL A 59 2.65 -7.27 4.10
CA VAL A 59 2.01 -7.83 5.29
C VAL A 59 1.54 -9.26 5.04
N ALA A 60 0.81 -9.49 3.94
CA ALA A 60 0.31 -10.82 3.58
C ALA A 60 1.45 -11.84 3.40
N SER A 61 2.59 -11.41 2.85
CA SER A 61 3.73 -12.28 2.58
C SER A 61 4.58 -12.57 3.82
N ARG A 62 4.83 -11.53 4.65
CA ARG A 62 5.74 -11.61 5.79
C ARG A 62 5.04 -11.85 7.13
N GLY A 63 3.72 -11.91 7.15
CA GLY A 63 2.90 -12.15 8.34
C GLY A 63 2.44 -10.88 9.05
N SER A 64 3.31 -9.88 9.28
CA SER A 64 2.97 -8.69 10.09
C SER A 64 3.89 -7.54 9.75
N GLY A 65 3.45 -6.31 9.45
CA GLY A 65 4.33 -5.21 9.03
C GLY A 65 4.88 -4.31 10.13
N VAL A 66 4.64 -4.66 11.39
CA VAL A 66 5.12 -3.91 12.56
C VAL A 66 6.65 -3.79 12.54
N GLY A 67 7.15 -2.56 12.73
CA GLY A 67 8.59 -2.26 12.80
C GLY A 67 9.35 -2.32 11.48
N ARG A 68 8.65 -2.42 10.33
CA ARG A 68 9.29 -2.56 9.00
C ARG A 68 9.20 -1.33 8.10
N TRP A 69 8.70 -0.21 8.61
CA TRP A 69 8.47 1.00 7.81
C TRP A 69 9.71 1.46 7.05
N GLU A 70 10.87 1.53 7.71
CA GLU A 70 12.11 2.02 7.09
C GLU A 70 12.58 1.11 5.93
N GLU A 71 12.62 -0.21 6.14
CA GLU A 71 12.97 -1.19 5.09
C GLU A 71 11.98 -1.14 3.93
N PHE A 72 10.68 -1.10 4.23
CA PHE A 72 9.63 -1.04 3.24
C PHE A 72 9.69 0.26 2.43
N GLY A 73 9.91 1.40 3.08
CA GLY A 73 10.01 2.72 2.45
C GLY A 73 11.07 2.76 1.36
N VAL A 74 12.25 2.22 1.64
CA VAL A 74 13.35 2.13 0.64
C VAL A 74 12.94 1.26 -0.56
N ARG A 75 12.32 0.09 -0.31
CA ARG A 75 11.91 -0.84 -1.37
C ARG A 75 10.76 -0.30 -2.22
N VAL A 76 9.75 0.30 -1.61
CA VAL A 76 8.58 0.83 -2.32
C VAL A 76 8.97 2.07 -3.15
N ALA A 77 9.90 2.88 -2.65
CA ALA A 77 10.48 3.99 -3.42
C ALA A 77 11.16 3.53 -4.71
N GLN A 78 11.80 2.34 -4.71
CA GLN A 78 12.38 1.76 -5.93
C GLN A 78 11.30 1.28 -6.92
N SER A 79 10.13 0.85 -6.42
CA SER A 79 9.01 0.40 -7.26
C SER A 79 8.37 1.54 -8.05
N ALA A 80 8.45 2.78 -7.56
CA ALA A 80 7.93 3.97 -8.24
C ALA A 80 8.44 4.11 -9.68
N ARG A 81 9.73 3.86 -9.92
CA ARG A 81 10.34 3.94 -11.26
C ARG A 81 9.72 2.94 -12.24
N GLU A 82 9.34 1.78 -11.75
CA GLU A 82 8.73 0.73 -12.56
C GLU A 82 7.27 1.06 -12.89
N TRP A 83 6.53 1.69 -11.96
CA TRP A 83 5.20 2.21 -12.21
C TRP A 83 5.23 3.35 -13.23
N ASP A 84 6.19 4.27 -13.10
CA ASP A 84 6.43 5.36 -14.07
C ASP A 84 6.74 4.78 -15.46
N ARG A 85 7.63 3.78 -15.55
CA ARG A 85 7.98 3.11 -16.81
C ARG A 85 6.77 2.42 -17.46
N LYS A 86 5.85 1.91 -16.64
CA LYS A 86 4.59 1.28 -17.09
C LYS A 86 3.48 2.29 -17.38
N GLY A 87 3.69 3.58 -17.12
CA GLY A 87 2.68 4.62 -17.29
C GLY A 87 1.49 4.47 -16.33
N LEU A 88 1.70 3.90 -15.14
CA LEU A 88 0.66 3.77 -14.12
C LEU A 88 0.65 5.02 -13.24
N ALA A 89 -0.52 5.60 -12.99
CA ALA A 89 -0.66 6.62 -11.96
C ALA A 89 -0.55 5.99 -10.57
N TRP A 90 0.09 6.70 -9.64
CA TRP A 90 0.32 6.26 -8.27
C TRP A 90 0.42 7.47 -7.34
N HIS A 91 0.11 7.28 -6.06
CA HIS A 91 0.10 8.35 -5.08
C HIS A 91 1.45 8.46 -4.34
N ARG A 92 2.09 9.64 -4.35
CA ARG A 92 3.31 9.90 -3.57
C ARG A 92 2.99 10.09 -2.08
N SER A 93 2.80 8.98 -1.36
CA SER A 93 2.48 9.01 0.06
C SER A 93 3.56 9.73 0.89
N PRO A 94 3.18 10.52 1.91
CA PRO A 94 4.12 11.17 2.81
C PRO A 94 4.94 10.14 3.61
N GLY A 95 6.13 10.57 4.07
CA GLY A 95 7.00 9.75 4.92
C GLY A 95 7.87 8.72 4.17
N VAL A 96 7.85 8.71 2.84
CA VAL A 96 8.77 7.95 1.99
C VAL A 96 9.64 8.92 1.20
N ASP A 97 10.94 8.65 1.15
CA ASP A 97 11.90 9.39 0.33
C ASP A 97 11.81 8.95 -1.13
N TRP A 98 10.86 9.53 -1.86
CA TRP A 98 10.65 9.20 -3.27
C TRP A 98 11.81 9.70 -4.15
N PRO A 99 12.27 8.90 -5.12
CA PRO A 99 13.27 9.36 -6.07
C PRO A 99 12.74 10.56 -6.88
N SER A 100 13.58 11.58 -7.04
CA SER A 100 13.38 12.69 -7.95
C SER A 100 13.53 12.18 -9.39
N GLY A 101 12.46 12.25 -10.19
CA GLY A 101 12.51 11.88 -11.62
C GLY A 101 11.33 11.09 -12.21
N GLY A 102 10.14 11.09 -11.59
CA GLY A 102 8.95 10.48 -12.18
C GLY A 102 8.19 11.46 -13.08
N VAL A 103 7.87 11.04 -14.31
CA VAL A 103 7.24 11.85 -15.35
C VAL A 103 5.73 11.97 -15.14
N TYR A 104 5.28 12.45 -13.97
CA TYR A 104 3.91 12.96 -13.77
C TYR A 104 3.94 14.00 -12.64
N ALA A 105 4.50 15.16 -12.98
CA ALA A 105 4.27 16.40 -12.26
C ALA A 105 3.32 17.25 -13.11
N SER A 106 2.01 17.06 -12.93
CA SER A 106 0.92 18.00 -13.26
C SER A 106 -0.39 17.29 -12.87
N ALA A 107 -1.36 17.87 -12.18
CA ALA A 107 -1.63 19.23 -11.74
C ALA A 107 -2.54 19.17 -10.49
#